data_AF-A0A959P5M5-F1
#
_entry.id   AF-A0A959P5M5-F1
#
_cell.length_a   1.000
_cell.length_b   1.000
_cell.length_c   1.000
_cell.angle_alpha   90.00
_cell.angle_beta   90.00
_cell.angle_gamma   90.00
#
_symmetry.space_group_name_H-M   'P 1'
#
loop_
_entity.id
_entity.type
_entity.pdbx_description
1 polymer ?
#
loop_
_entity_poly.entity_id
_entity_poly.type
_entity_poly.pdbx_seq_one_letter_code
_entity_poly.pdbx_strand_id
1 'polypeptide(L)' 'MLVFSIYASAQTGVAINSTGAAPDASSILDISSTNKGVLFPRVADHTTLSPTNNSDDGLIVYDTTTDSYWYWDASANAWK' A
#
# COMPACT_ATOMS: atom_id res chain seq x y z
N MET A 1 -7.79 -29.21 -36.93
CA MET A 1 -8.25 -28.76 -35.60
C MET A 1 -7.69 -27.36 -35.37
N LEU A 2 -8.54 -26.34 -35.37
CA LEU A 2 -8.11 -24.95 -35.14
C LEU A 2 -7.90 -24.77 -33.64
N VAL A 3 -6.69 -24.40 -33.21
CA VAL A 3 -6.39 -24.14 -31.80
C VAL A 3 -6.58 -22.64 -31.56
N PHE A 4 -7.60 -22.29 -30.77
CA PHE A 4 -7.79 -20.92 -30.28
C PHE A 4 -7.03 -20.78 -28.96
N SER A 5 -5.94 -20.01 -28.96
CA SER A 5 -5.27 -19.61 -27.71
C SER A 5 -6.02 -18.43 -27.10
N ILE A 6 -6.63 -18.65 -25.94
CA ILE A 6 -7.18 -17.58 -25.10
C ILE A 6 -6.04 -16.97 -24.27
N TYR A 7 -5.62 -15.76 -24.61
CA TYR A 7 -4.72 -14.99 -23.75
C TYR A 7 -5.57 -14.31 -22.67
N ALA A 8 -5.56 -14.86 -21.46
CA ALA A 8 -6.14 -14.21 -20.30
C ALA A 8 -5.10 -13.26 -19.70
N SER A 9 -5.30 -11.94 -19.87
CA SER A 9 -4.49 -10.93 -19.20
C SER A 9 -4.97 -10.82 -17.75
N ALA A 10 -4.14 -11.23 -16.78
CA ALA A 10 -4.33 -10.81 -15.40
C ALA A 10 -3.96 -9.32 -15.27
N GLN A 11 -4.68 -8.57 -14.44
CA GLN A 11 -4.35 -7.17 -14.15
C GLN A 11 -2.97 -7.14 -13.48
N THR A 12 -2.02 -6.37 -14.03
CA THR A 12 -0.65 -6.24 -13.49
C THR A 12 -0.59 -5.38 -12.22
N GLY A 13 -1.66 -4.66 -11.91
CA GLY A 13 -1.84 -3.80 -10.75
C GLY A 13 -3.30 -3.38 -10.62
N VAL A 14 -3.69 -2.90 -9.45
CA VAL A 14 -5.03 -2.42 -9.14
C VAL A 14 -4.99 -0.90 -9.03
N ALA A 15 -5.82 -0.22 -9.82
CA ALA A 15 -6.05 1.21 -9.67
C ALA A 15 -7.41 1.46 -9.01
N ILE A 16 -7.45 2.29 -7.97
CA ILE A 16 -8.65 2.76 -7.28
C ILE A 16 -8.81 4.24 -7.56
N ASN A 17 -9.59 4.57 -8.59
CA ASN A 17 -9.91 5.94 -9.01
C ASN A 17 -11.24 5.99 -9.75
N SER A 18 -11.77 7.19 -10.00
CA SER A 18 -13.02 7.40 -10.74
C SER A 18 -12.84 7.77 -12.21
N THR A 19 -11.60 7.89 -12.70
CA THR A 19 -11.29 8.36 -14.06
C THR A 19 -11.05 7.20 -15.03
N GLY A 20 -10.86 5.98 -14.52
CA GLY A 20 -10.46 4.82 -15.32
C GLY A 20 -8.99 4.87 -15.74
N ALA A 21 -8.18 5.73 -15.11
CA ALA A 21 -6.74 5.77 -15.35
C ALA A 21 -6.11 4.42 -14.96
N ALA A 22 -5.21 3.92 -15.81
CA ALA A 22 -4.39 2.75 -15.50
C ALA A 22 -3.46 3.06 -14.31
N PRO A 23 -3.10 2.06 -13.49
CA PRO A 23 -2.15 2.27 -12.39
C PRO A 23 -0.77 2.63 -12.94
N ASP A 24 0.02 3.37 -12.14
CA ASP A 24 1.44 3.59 -12.44
C ASP A 24 2.17 2.25 -12.64
N ALA A 25 3.05 2.19 -13.65
CA ALA A 25 3.77 0.97 -14.02
C ALA A 25 4.66 0.41 -12.89
N SER A 26 5.02 1.24 -11.91
CA SER A 26 5.82 0.87 -10.74
C SER A 26 4.95 0.55 -9.51
N SER A 27 3.63 0.53 -9.64
CA SER A 27 2.69 0.33 -8.53
C SER A 27 1.83 -0.92 -8.72
N ILE A 28 1.72 -1.72 -7.65
CA ILE A 28 0.74 -2.83 -7.59
C ILE A 28 -0.64 -2.34 -7.15
N LEU A 29 -0.67 -1.24 -6.39
CA LEU A 29 -1.87 -0.53 -5.94
C LEU A 29 -1.67 0.97 -6.14
N ASP A 30 -2.47 1.55 -7.03
CA ASP A 30 -2.52 2.99 -7.31
C ASP A 30 -3.86 3.55 -6.82
N ILE A 31 -3.84 4.61 -6.02
CA ILE A 31 -5.06 5.23 -5.47
C ILE A 31 -5.04 6.71 -5.82
N SER A 32 -6.04 7.16 -6.57
CA SER A 32 -6.21 8.56 -6.94
C SER A 32 -7.61 9.05 -6.62
N SER A 33 -7.69 10.11 -5.81
CA SER A 33 -8.94 10.77 -5.46
C SER A 33 -8.70 12.25 -5.18
N THR A 34 -9.67 13.09 -5.54
CA THR A 34 -9.64 14.53 -5.24
C THR A 34 -10.36 14.88 -3.95
N ASN A 35 -11.11 13.93 -3.35
CA ASN A 35 -11.99 14.18 -2.21
C ASN A 35 -12.08 13.02 -1.20
N LYS A 36 -11.31 11.95 -1.36
CA LYS A 36 -11.22 10.83 -0.41
C LYS A 36 -9.75 10.56 -0.07
N GLY A 37 -9.53 10.05 1.14
CA GLY A 37 -8.22 9.56 1.58
C GLY A 37 -8.21 8.04 1.75
N VAL A 38 -7.04 7.52 2.11
CA VAL A 38 -6.85 6.12 2.52
C VAL A 38 -6.75 6.07 4.03
N LEU A 39 -7.54 5.19 4.67
CA LEU A 39 -7.46 4.98 6.11
C LEU A 39 -6.52 3.79 6.39
N PHE A 40 -5.32 4.09 6.88
CA PHE A 40 -4.39 3.08 7.37
C PHE A 40 -4.78 2.57 8.77
N PRO A 41 -4.28 1.41 9.22
CA PRO A 41 -4.54 0.90 10.56
C PRO A 41 -4.26 1.96 11.64
N ARG A 42 -5.23 2.12 12.56
CA ARG A 42 -5.13 3.08 13.66
C ARG A 42 -4.77 2.33 14.94
N VAL A 43 -3.64 2.68 15.54
CA VAL A 43 -3.12 2.06 16.76
C VAL A 43 -2.95 3.12 17.84
N ALA A 44 -3.08 2.74 19.11
CA ALA A 44 -2.89 3.67 20.21
C ALA A 44 -1.42 4.09 20.38
N ASP A 45 -0.50 3.17 20.10
CA ASP A 45 0.95 3.41 20.15
C ASP A 45 1.59 2.55 19.07
N HIS A 46 2.23 3.19 18.10
CA HIS A 46 2.88 2.51 16.98
C HIS A 46 4.02 1.56 17.41
N THR A 47 4.66 1.81 18.55
CA THR A 47 5.75 0.97 19.07
C THR A 47 5.29 -0.39 19.58
N THR A 48 3.98 -0.59 19.75
CA THR A 48 3.39 -1.90 20.06
C THR A 48 3.49 -2.88 18.90
N LEU A 49 3.63 -2.37 17.67
CA LEU A 49 3.97 -3.17 16.51
C LEU A 49 5.47 -3.45 16.53
N SER A 50 5.84 -4.69 16.31
CA SER A 50 7.23 -5.14 16.24
C SER A 50 7.53 -5.68 14.84
N PRO A 51 7.84 -4.81 13.86
CA PRO A 51 8.36 -5.24 12.57
C PRO A 51 9.66 -6.01 12.81
N THR A 52 9.76 -7.23 12.31
CA THR A 52 10.94 -8.10 12.59
C THR A 52 11.79 -8.36 11.37
N ASN A 53 11.25 -8.13 10.17
CA ASN A 53 11.86 -8.56 8.92
C ASN A 53 11.95 -7.40 7.92
N ASN A 54 12.83 -7.54 6.93
CA ASN A 54 12.93 -6.61 5.81
C ASN A 54 11.65 -6.54 4.96
N SER A 55 10.76 -7.55 5.03
CA SER A 55 9.44 -7.53 4.40
C SER A 55 8.51 -6.47 4.97
N ASP A 56 8.80 -5.98 6.17
CA ASP A 56 7.98 -5.01 6.88
C ASP A 56 8.46 -3.57 6.60
N ASP A 57 9.51 -3.40 5.79
CA ASP A 57 9.99 -2.08 5.36
C ASP A 57 8.88 -1.34 4.60
N GLY A 58 8.59 -0.11 5.04
CA GLY A 58 7.49 0.68 4.52
C GLY A 58 6.10 0.31 5.08
N LEU A 59 6.01 -0.47 6.17
CA LEU A 59 4.77 -0.63 6.94
C LEU A 59 4.28 0.74 7.43
N ILE A 60 3.01 1.09 7.21
CA ILE A 60 2.43 2.40 7.56
C ILE A 60 1.28 2.23 8.56
N VAL A 61 1.27 3.06 9.62
CA VAL A 61 0.18 3.14 10.59
C VAL A 61 -0.11 4.58 11.01
N TYR A 62 -1.29 4.80 11.58
CA TYR A 62 -1.65 6.04 12.23
C TYR A 62 -1.70 5.84 13.75
N ASP A 63 -0.88 6.58 14.49
CA ASP A 63 -0.83 6.57 15.95
C ASP A 63 -1.83 7.60 16.50
N THR A 64 -2.83 7.12 17.23
CA THR A 64 -3.94 7.95 17.74
C THR A 64 -3.61 8.67 19.05
N THR A 65 -2.47 8.37 19.69
CA THR A 65 -2.05 9.09 20.90
C THR A 65 -1.22 10.32 20.53
N THR A 66 -0.38 10.18 19.50
CA THR A 66 0.47 11.26 18.97
C THR A 66 -0.15 12.00 17.79
N ASP A 67 -1.29 11.52 17.28
CA ASP A 67 -2.01 12.03 16.11
C ASP A 67 -1.14 12.12 14.84
N SER A 68 -0.19 11.21 14.68
CA SER A 68 0.77 11.19 13.56
C SER A 68 0.77 9.89 12.77
N TYR A 69 1.17 10.00 11.50
CA TYR A 69 1.49 8.84 10.67
C TYR A 69 2.92 8.41 10.95
N TRP A 70 3.13 7.10 10.99
CA TRP A 70 4.42 6.47 11.16
C TRP A 70 4.65 5.44 10.07
N TYR A 71 5.89 5.34 9.60
CA TYR A 71 6.32 4.22 8.78
C TYR A 71 7.57 3.54 9.34
N TRP A 72 7.69 2.23 9.11
CA TRP A 72 8.88 1.48 9.51
C TRP A 72 9.98 1.64 8.47
N ASP A 73 11.16 2.08 8.90
CA ASP A 73 12.38 2.11 8.10
C ASP A 73 13.29 0.96 8.55
N ALA A 74 13.36 -0.11 7.74
CA ALA A 74 14.16 -1.29 8.07
C ALA A 74 15.67 -1.02 8.00
N SER A 75 16.12 -0.03 7.22
CA SER A 75 17.54 0.34 7.13
C SER A 75 18.02 1.07 8.37
N ALA A 76 17.16 1.92 8.94
CA ALA A 76 17.41 2.62 10.20
C ALA A 76 17.03 1.78 11.43
N ASN A 77 16.29 0.69 11.25
CA ASN A 77 15.69 -0.11 12.31
C ASN A 77 14.92 0.76 13.32
N ALA A 78 14.11 1.68 12.79
CA ALA A 78 13.39 2.67 13.57
C ALA A 78 12.09 3.10 12.88
N TRP A 79 11.12 3.49 13.70
CA TRP A 79 9.93 4.21 13.26
C TRP A 79 10.28 5.65 12.90
N LYS A 80 9.71 6.13 11.79
CA LYS A 80 9.87 7.49 11.28
C LYS A 80 8.54 8.15 10.93
#